data_AF-I7GJX7-F1
#
_entry.id   AF-I7GJX7-F1
#
_cell.length_a   1.000
_cell.length_b   1.000
_cell.length_c   1.000
_cell.angle_alpha   90.00
_cell.angle_beta   90.00
_cell.angle_gamma   90.00
#
_symmetry.space_group_name_H-M   'P 1'
#
loop_
_entity.id
_entity.type
_entity.pdbx_description
1 polymer ?
#
loop_
_entity_poly.entity_id
_entity_poly.type
_entity_poly.pdbx_seq_one_letter_code
_entity_poly.pdbx_strand_id
1 'polypeptide(L)'
;MATAVRMNNTLRKDGKKDCCFEISAPDKRIYQFTAASPKDAEEWVQQLKFVLQDMESDIIPEDYDERGELYDDVDHPLPISNPPTSSQPIDDEIYEELPEEEEDSAPVKVEGSHWLGA
;
A
#
# COMPACT_ATOMS: atom_id res chain seq x y z
N MET A 1 -20.27 -15.50 -0.38
CA MET A 1 -20.82 -15.84 0.95
C MET A 1 -19.87 -15.26 1.97
N ALA A 2 -20.33 -14.35 2.82
CA ALA A 2 -19.46 -13.53 3.67
C ALA A 2 -19.12 -14.26 4.98
N THR A 3 -17.83 -14.24 5.33
CA THR A 3 -17.35 -14.52 6.69
C THR A 3 -17.65 -13.32 7.58
N ALA A 4 -18.13 -13.55 8.80
CA ALA A 4 -18.41 -12.46 9.74
C ALA A 4 -17.87 -12.77 11.13
N VAL A 5 -17.51 -11.73 11.87
CA VAL A 5 -16.99 -11.81 13.23
C VAL A 5 -17.79 -10.91 14.16
N ARG A 6 -18.12 -11.38 15.37
CA ARG A 6 -18.90 -10.61 16.35
C ARG A 6 -18.60 -10.98 17.80
N MET A 7 -18.81 -10.03 18.71
CA MET A 7 -18.89 -10.31 20.15
C MET A 7 -20.08 -11.20 20.46
N ASN A 8 -19.87 -12.17 21.36
CA ASN A 8 -20.95 -13.01 21.84
C ASN A 8 -20.82 -13.26 23.35
N ASN A 9 -21.54 -12.45 24.11
CA ASN A 9 -21.63 -12.53 25.58
C ASN A 9 -22.67 -13.55 26.07
N THR A 10 -23.30 -14.32 25.17
CA THR A 10 -24.24 -15.40 25.52
C THR A 10 -23.56 -16.77 25.57
N LEU A 11 -22.30 -16.86 25.12
CA LEU A 11 -21.52 -18.10 25.11
C LEU A 11 -21.25 -18.66 26.51
N ARG A 12 -21.23 -17.79 27.54
CA ARG A 12 -20.98 -18.17 28.93
C ARG A 12 -21.95 -17.47 29.87
N LYS A 13 -22.15 -18.09 31.04
CA LYS A 13 -22.96 -17.54 32.14
C LYS A 13 -22.11 -16.97 33.29
N ASP A 14 -20.78 -17.00 33.16
CA ASP A 14 -19.84 -16.49 34.16
C ASP A 14 -19.32 -15.09 33.80
N GLY A 15 -18.47 -14.52 34.66
CA GLY A 15 -17.84 -13.22 34.44
C GLY A 15 -16.87 -13.14 33.26
N LYS A 16 -16.63 -14.24 32.53
CA LYS A 16 -15.80 -14.27 31.31
C LYS A 16 -16.63 -14.20 30.03
N LYS A 17 -17.94 -14.00 30.13
CA LYS A 17 -18.82 -13.83 28.96
C LYS A 17 -18.39 -12.66 28.07
N ASP A 18 -17.84 -11.61 28.66
CA ASP A 18 -17.40 -10.42 27.91
C ASP A 18 -16.06 -10.64 27.19
N CYS A 19 -15.37 -11.76 27.44
CA CYS A 19 -14.16 -12.17 26.70
C CYS A 19 -14.47 -13.07 25.50
N CYS A 20 -15.76 -13.25 25.15
CA CYS A 20 -16.19 -14.28 24.21
C CYS A 20 -16.61 -13.66 22.86
N PHE A 21 -16.18 -14.29 21.78
CA PHE A 21 -16.49 -13.88 20.42
C PHE A 21 -16.63 -15.07 19.50
N GLU A 22 -17.22 -14.85 18.33
CA GLU A 22 -17.40 -15.91 17.34
C GLU A 22 -17.18 -15.44 15.91
N ILE A 23 -16.76 -16.39 15.09
CA ILE A 23 -16.52 -16.23 13.66
C ILE A 23 -17.48 -17.17 12.93
N SER A 24 -18.33 -16.61 12.09
CA SER A 24 -19.22 -17.37 11.20
C SER A 24 -18.59 -17.51 9.83
N ALA A 25 -18.41 -18.75 9.40
CA ALA A 25 -17.94 -19.10 8.08
C ALA A 25 -19.10 -19.18 7.07
N PRO A 26 -18.83 -19.03 5.76
CA PRO A 26 -19.85 -19.08 4.71
C PRO A 26 -20.57 -20.42 4.62
N ASP A 27 -19.96 -21.50 5.10
CA ASP A 27 -20.53 -22.84 5.15
C ASP A 27 -21.38 -23.08 6.41
N LYS A 28 -21.81 -22.00 7.08
CA LYS A 28 -22.62 -21.99 8.30
C LYS A 28 -21.91 -22.55 9.54
N ARG A 29 -20.59 -22.82 9.47
CA ARG A 29 -19.83 -23.16 10.68
C ARG A 29 -19.65 -21.91 11.54
N ILE A 30 -19.80 -22.09 12.85
CA ILE A 30 -19.56 -21.03 13.84
C ILE A 30 -18.42 -21.51 14.73
N TYR A 31 -17.36 -20.72 14.80
CA TYR A 31 -16.22 -20.95 15.68
C TYR A 31 -16.31 -20.01 16.86
N GLN A 32 -16.24 -20.54 18.07
CA GLN A 32 -16.42 -19.80 19.31
C GLN A 32 -15.12 -19.76 20.08
N PHE A 33 -14.73 -18.57 20.52
CA PHE A 33 -13.46 -18.32 21.18
C PHE A 33 -13.69 -17.59 22.51
N THR A 34 -12.76 -17.80 23.45
CA THR A 34 -12.67 -17.03 24.68
C THR A 34 -11.26 -16.48 24.79
N ALA A 35 -11.12 -15.16 24.71
CA ALA A 35 -9.86 -14.46 24.88
C ALA A 35 -9.45 -14.39 26.36
N ALA A 36 -8.20 -13.96 26.61
CA ALA A 36 -7.68 -13.84 27.97
C ALA A 36 -8.33 -12.66 28.74
N SER A 37 -8.72 -11.59 28.03
CA SER A 37 -9.40 -10.43 28.58
C SER A 37 -10.55 -9.94 27.67
N PRO A 38 -11.49 -9.11 28.16
CA PRO A 38 -12.51 -8.48 27.32
C PRO A 38 -11.89 -7.57 26.25
N LYS A 39 -10.83 -6.84 26.61
CA LYS A 39 -10.10 -5.96 25.71
C LYS A 39 -9.46 -6.76 24.56
N ASP A 40 -8.84 -7.89 24.89
CA ASP A 40 -8.25 -8.78 23.89
C ASP A 40 -9.33 -9.29 22.90
N ALA A 41 -10.53 -9.61 23.40
CA ALA A 41 -11.63 -10.05 22.53
C ALA A 41 -12.04 -8.96 21.54
N GLU A 42 -12.11 -7.71 22.00
CA GLU A 42 -12.40 -6.55 21.15
C GLU A 42 -11.30 -6.34 20.10
N GLU A 43 -10.03 -6.41 20.49
CA GLU A 43 -8.87 -6.31 19.59
C GLU A 43 -8.91 -7.40 18.51
N TRP A 44 -9.16 -8.65 18.89
CA TRP A 44 -9.33 -9.75 17.95
C TRP A 44 -10.43 -9.48 16.93
N VAL A 45 -11.57 -8.94 17.37
CA VAL A 45 -12.71 -8.70 16.48
C VAL A 45 -12.52 -7.48 15.60
N GLN A 46 -11.86 -6.44 16.07
CA GLN A 46 -11.46 -5.31 15.24
C GLN A 46 -10.49 -5.75 14.15
N GLN A 47 -9.44 -6.49 14.52
CA GLN A 47 -8.43 -6.97 13.58
C GLN A 47 -9.03 -7.90 12.53
N LEU A 48 -9.82 -8.88 12.97
CA LEU A 48 -10.50 -9.80 12.05
C LEU A 48 -11.48 -9.05 11.16
N LYS A 49 -12.25 -8.10 11.70
CA LYS A 49 -13.19 -7.32 10.90
C LYS A 49 -12.48 -6.49 9.82
N PHE A 50 -11.33 -5.90 10.16
CA PHE A 50 -10.49 -5.19 9.20
C PHE A 50 -10.03 -6.12 8.07
N VAL A 51 -9.42 -7.26 8.41
CA VAL A 51 -8.95 -8.23 7.40
C VAL A 51 -10.10 -8.76 6.54
N LEU A 52 -11.25 -9.06 7.15
CA LEU A 52 -12.42 -9.54 6.41
C LEU A 52 -12.97 -8.47 5.46
N GLN A 53 -12.99 -7.21 5.87
CA GLN A 53 -13.40 -6.09 5.01
C GLN A 53 -12.39 -5.84 3.89
N ASP A 54 -11.10 -5.92 4.18
CA ASP A 54 -10.01 -5.75 3.20
C ASP A 54 -10.08 -6.85 2.14
N MET A 55 -10.31 -8.10 2.52
CA MET A 55 -10.49 -9.21 1.56
C MET A 55 -11.79 -9.11 0.74
N GLU A 56 -12.81 -8.42 1.25
CA GLU A 56 -14.06 -8.16 0.51
C GLU A 56 -14.01 -6.84 -0.29
N SER A 57 -13.01 -5.98 -0.04
CA SER A 57 -12.84 -4.68 -0.67
C SER A 57 -11.79 -4.76 -1.78
N ASP A 58 -12.17 -4.41 -3.01
CA ASP A 58 -11.21 -4.19 -4.10
C ASP A 58 -10.61 -2.76 -4.06
N ILE A 59 -10.90 -1.98 -3.01
CA ILE A 59 -10.55 -0.56 -2.90
C ILE A 59 -9.58 -0.37 -1.73
N ILE A 60 -8.37 0.10 -2.03
CA ILE A 60 -7.41 0.56 -1.03
C ILE A 60 -7.91 1.89 -0.46
N PRO A 61 -8.03 2.05 0.87
CA PRO A 61 -8.38 3.34 1.47
C PRO A 61 -7.35 4.40 1.09
N GLU A 62 -7.79 5.51 0.50
CA GLU A 62 -6.94 6.69 0.34
C GLU A 62 -6.70 7.31 1.72
N ASP A 63 -5.43 7.43 2.11
CA ASP A 63 -5.04 8.06 3.37
C ASP A 63 -5.24 9.58 3.23
N TYR A 64 -6.42 10.07 3.64
CA TYR A 64 -6.82 11.48 3.47
C TYR A 64 -5.96 12.47 4.28
N ASP A 65 -5.03 11.99 5.12
CA ASP A 65 -4.10 12.81 5.91
C ASP A 65 -2.83 13.19 5.13
N GLU A 66 -2.55 12.60 3.97
CA GLU A 66 -1.46 13.03 3.07
C GLU A 66 -1.93 14.10 2.07
N ARG A 67 -2.90 14.91 2.48
CA ARG A 67 -3.38 16.07 1.71
C ARG A 67 -2.49 17.28 1.97
N GLY A 68 -1.29 17.23 1.39
CA GLY A 68 -0.64 18.43 0.86
C GLY A 68 0.45 19.05 1.71
N GLU A 69 1.44 18.28 2.17
CA GLU A 69 2.78 18.83 2.26
C GLU A 69 3.29 19.02 0.83
N LEU A 70 2.89 20.15 0.22
CA LEU A 70 3.50 20.64 -1.01
C LEU A 70 4.99 20.71 -0.74
N TYR A 71 5.78 19.87 -1.41
CA TYR A 71 7.24 19.92 -1.33
C TYR A 71 7.68 21.38 -1.48
N ASP A 72 8.25 21.94 -0.42
CA ASP A 72 8.75 23.32 -0.32
C ASP A 72 9.99 23.56 -1.22
N ASP A 73 10.40 22.56 -1.99
CA ASP A 73 11.59 22.56 -2.84
C ASP A 73 11.38 23.25 -4.21
N VAL A 74 10.17 23.74 -4.50
CA VAL A 74 9.89 24.57 -5.68
C VAL A 74 9.81 26.04 -5.29
N ASP A 75 10.98 26.68 -5.32
CA ASP A 75 11.15 28.13 -5.24
C ASP A 75 10.26 28.81 -6.31
N HIS A 76 9.13 29.39 -5.90
CA HIS A 76 8.23 30.10 -6.81
C HIS A 76 8.88 31.41 -7.28
N PRO A 77 9.28 31.56 -8.55
CA PRO A 77 9.82 32.84 -9.02
C PRO A 77 8.72 33.92 -8.95
N LEU A 78 9.08 35.03 -8.31
CA LEU A 78 8.24 36.23 -8.11
C LEU A 78 7.56 36.70 -9.42
N PRO A 79 6.38 37.34 -9.34
CA PRO A 79 5.63 37.74 -10.53
C PRO A 79 6.42 38.80 -11.30
N ILE A 80 6.98 38.39 -12.43
CA ILE A 80 7.64 39.29 -13.38
C ILE A 80 6.56 40.19 -13.97
N SER A 81 6.62 41.47 -13.62
CA SER A 81 5.91 42.54 -14.31
C SER A 81 6.46 42.65 -15.75
N ASN A 82 5.70 42.17 -16.74
CA ASN A 82 5.94 42.26 -18.19
C ASN A 82 6.20 43.72 -18.71
N PRO A 83 6.71 44.00 -19.95
CA PRO A 83 6.54 43.21 -21.20
C PRO A 83 7.73 43.28 -22.23
N PRO A 84 7.54 42.98 -23.54
CA PRO A 84 7.87 41.73 -24.24
C PRO A 84 9.14 41.84 -25.13
N THR A 85 9.89 40.76 -25.32
CA THR A 85 10.91 40.75 -26.40
C THR A 85 11.06 39.36 -27.02
N SER A 86 10.68 39.31 -28.30
CA SER A 86 10.98 38.34 -29.35
C SER A 86 11.12 36.84 -29.00
N SER A 87 10.15 36.07 -29.50
CA SER A 87 10.34 34.92 -30.38
C SER A 87 11.70 34.21 -30.35
N GLN A 88 11.76 33.02 -29.76
CA GLN A 88 12.30 31.78 -30.38
C GLN A 88 12.16 30.57 -29.43
N PRO A 89 11.71 29.39 -29.90
CA PRO A 89 11.92 28.15 -29.17
C PRO A 89 13.41 27.81 -29.24
N ILE A 90 14.07 27.70 -28.09
CA ILE A 90 15.41 27.11 -28.02
C ILE A 90 15.17 25.62 -27.81
N ASP A 91 14.99 24.91 -28.91
CA ASP A 91 14.73 23.46 -28.96
C ASP A 91 15.76 22.83 -29.88
N ASP A 92 17.05 22.84 -29.52
CA ASP A 92 18.11 22.19 -30.32
C ASP A 92 19.45 21.91 -29.56
N GLU A 93 19.54 21.99 -28.22
CA GLU A 93 20.84 21.83 -27.50
C GLU A 93 20.87 20.81 -26.33
N ILE A 94 19.88 19.92 -26.18
CA ILE A 94 19.94 18.87 -25.15
C ILE A 94 19.93 17.48 -25.79
N TYR A 95 20.97 17.17 -26.53
CA TYR A 95 21.36 15.79 -26.79
C TYR A 95 22.89 15.70 -26.77
N GLU A 96 23.44 15.04 -25.76
CA GLU A 96 24.84 14.59 -25.81
C GLU A 96 24.91 13.33 -26.68
N GLU A 97 25.70 13.39 -27.73
CA GLU A 97 25.99 12.28 -28.62
C GLU A 97 26.98 11.34 -27.91
N LEU A 98 26.54 10.12 -27.58
CA LEU A 98 27.42 9.06 -27.07
C LEU A 98 28.43 8.68 -28.17
N PRO A 99 29.72 8.51 -27.86
CA PRO A 99 30.70 8.10 -28.87
C PRO A 99 30.31 6.74 -29.45
N GLU A 100 30.28 6.63 -30.78
CA GLU A 100 30.14 5.34 -31.47
C GLU A 100 31.34 4.47 -31.08
N GLU A 101 31.11 3.41 -30.29
CA GLU A 101 32.13 2.39 -30.06
C GLU A 101 32.49 1.78 -31.41
N GLU A 102 33.76 1.94 -31.81
CA GLU A 102 34.31 1.34 -33.03
C GLU A 102 33.94 -0.14 -33.09
N GLU A 103 33.28 -0.52 -34.18
CA GLU A 103 33.01 -1.89 -34.56
C GLU A 103 34.35 -2.63 -34.77
N ASP A 104 34.91 -3.22 -33.70
CA ASP A 104 35.92 -4.28 -33.82
C ASP A 104 35.38 -5.63 -33.33
N SER A 105 34.87 -6.34 -34.32
CA SER A 105 34.82 -7.79 -34.51
C SER A 105 35.15 -8.78 -33.34
N ALA A 106 34.11 -9.58 -33.00
CA ALA A 106 34.10 -11.01 -32.60
C ALA A 106 34.32 -11.43 -31.11
N PRO A 107 33.87 -12.64 -30.71
CA PRO A 107 32.57 -13.29 -30.88
C PRO A 107 31.83 -13.47 -29.53
N VAL A 108 30.53 -13.72 -29.61
CA VAL A 108 29.65 -14.09 -28.50
C VAL A 108 30.28 -15.20 -27.63
N LYS A 109 30.49 -14.90 -26.34
CA LYS A 109 30.53 -15.91 -25.28
C LYS A 109 29.33 -15.67 -24.37
N VAL A 110 28.31 -16.49 -24.56
CA VAL A 110 27.23 -16.64 -23.61
C VAL A 110 27.80 -17.33 -22.36
N GLU A 111 27.95 -16.60 -21.27
CA GLU A 111 28.09 -17.20 -19.95
C GLU A 111 27.05 -16.54 -19.06
N GLY A 112 25.91 -17.24 -18.95
CA GLY A 112 24.84 -16.90 -18.05
C GLY A 112 25.24 -17.09 -16.60
N SER A 113 24.39 -16.51 -15.75
CA SER A 113 24.21 -16.86 -14.34
C SER A 113 25.27 -16.30 -13.39
N HIS A 114 25.09 -15.03 -12.99
CA HIS A 114 25.51 -14.59 -11.67
C HIS A 114 24.45 -13.73 -10.98
N TRP A 115 23.36 -14.38 -10.57
CA TRP A 115 22.69 -14.02 -9.32
C TRP A 115 22.72 -15.27 -8.45
N LEU A 116 23.81 -15.45 -7.73
CA LEU A 116 23.80 -16.30 -6.54
C LEU A 116 23.77 -15.35 -5.36
N GLY A 117 22.59 -15.28 -4.74
CA GLY A 117 22.49 -14.80 -3.38
C GLY A 117 23.28 -15.73 -2.45
N ALA A 118 23.98 -15.09 -1.52
CA ALA A 118 24.25 -15.57 -0.17
C ALA A 118 24.40 -14.32 0.71
#